data_AF-A0A4R9PNB8-F1
#
_entry.id   AF-A0A4R9PNB8-F1
#
_cell.length_a   1.000
_cell.length_b   1.000
_cell.length_c   1.000
_cell.angle_alpha   90.00
_cell.angle_beta   90.00
_cell.angle_gamma   90.00
#
_symmetry.space_group_name_H-M   'P 1'
#
loop_
_entity.id
_entity.type
_entity.pdbx_description
1 polymer ?
#
loop_
_entity_poly.entity_id
_entity_poly.type
_entity_poly.pdbx_seq_one_letter_code
_entity_poly.pdbx_strand_id
1 'polypeptide(L)'
;MFTQSYSEYPTILPPDFAVSLIFVVNIIAIAAAFFTSIKMSHFKWLPHVVTFVSLACSPVLAGILALPYVPPDESPGPGDGFVLLSVVGEVAACLFGYVLVGVVLAFRSGRRR
;
A
#
# COMPACT_ATOMS: atom_id res chain seq x y z
N MET A 1 -10.78 -31.64 -0.30
CA MET A 1 -10.09 -31.32 0.97
C MET A 1 -8.71 -30.86 0.58
N PHE A 2 -8.49 -29.55 0.44
CA PHE A 2 -7.22 -29.00 -0.03
C PHE A 2 -6.19 -29.17 1.08
N THR A 3 -5.18 -30.00 0.82
CA THR A 3 -4.02 -30.21 1.67
C THR A 3 -3.30 -28.88 1.84
N GLN A 4 -3.29 -28.37 3.07
CA GLN A 4 -2.43 -27.25 3.49
C GLN A 4 -0.98 -27.70 3.31
N SER A 5 -0.34 -27.23 2.23
CA SER A 5 1.11 -27.22 2.12
C SER A 5 1.59 -26.16 3.10
N TYR A 6 1.91 -26.57 4.33
CA TYR A 6 2.68 -25.73 5.24
C TYR A 6 3.98 -25.41 4.51
N SER A 7 4.16 -24.16 4.10
CA SER A 7 5.49 -23.64 3.80
C SER A 7 6.34 -23.92 5.03
N GLU A 8 7.39 -24.74 4.89
CA GLU A 8 8.33 -25.08 5.96
C GLU A 8 9.11 -23.86 6.47
N TYR A 9 8.94 -22.71 5.82
CA TYR A 9 9.63 -21.47 6.14
C TYR A 9 8.79 -20.52 7.02
N PRO A 10 9.37 -20.04 8.14
CA PRO A 10 8.68 -19.14 9.04
C PRO A 10 8.45 -17.77 8.36
N THR A 11 7.20 -17.30 8.44
CA THR A 11 6.78 -15.93 8.10
C THR A 11 6.66 -15.09 9.37
N ILE A 12 6.89 -13.77 9.30
CA ILE A 12 6.73 -12.88 10.47
C ILE A 12 5.25 -12.81 10.88
N LEU A 13 4.35 -12.62 9.92
CA LEU A 13 2.90 -12.64 10.13
C LEU A 13 2.24 -13.60 9.13
N PRO A 14 1.10 -14.21 9.49
CA PRO A 14 0.28 -14.92 8.52
C PRO A 14 -0.10 -13.98 7.35
N PRO A 15 -0.03 -14.42 6.09
CA PRO A 15 -0.21 -13.54 4.94
C PRO A 15 -1.54 -12.78 4.93
N ASP A 16 -2.64 -13.44 5.29
CA ASP A 16 -3.97 -12.81 5.41
C ASP A 16 -3.99 -11.69 6.45
N PHE A 17 -3.26 -11.87 7.56
CA PHE A 17 -3.15 -10.90 8.64
C PHE A 17 -2.27 -9.72 8.22
N ALA A 18 -1.14 -9.98 7.55
CA ALA A 18 -0.26 -8.95 7.03
C ALA A 18 -0.98 -8.05 6.01
N VAL A 19 -1.71 -8.66 5.06
CA VAL A 19 -2.51 -7.90 4.08
C VAL A 19 -3.60 -7.08 4.76
N SER A 20 -4.35 -7.69 5.68
CA SER A 20 -5.43 -6.98 6.40
C SER A 20 -4.88 -5.81 7.23
N LEU A 21 -3.72 -5.99 7.87
CA LEU A 21 -3.07 -4.95 8.65
C LEU A 21 -2.64 -3.78 7.76
N ILE A 22 -1.98 -4.07 6.62
CA ILE A 22 -1.52 -3.05 5.66
C ILE A 22 -2.73 -2.27 5.13
N PHE A 23 -3.81 -2.96 4.76
CA PHE A 23 -5.05 -2.36 4.27
C PHE A 23 -5.64 -1.39 5.30
N VAL A 24 -5.76 -1.81 6.56
CA VAL A 24 -6.30 -0.97 7.64
C VAL A 24 -5.39 0.25 7.88
N VAL A 25 -4.07 0.06 7.94
CA VAL A 25 -3.11 1.14 8.13
C VAL A 25 -3.18 2.17 7.00
N ASN A 26 -3.29 1.71 5.75
CA ASN A 26 -3.39 2.58 4.59
C ASN A 26 -4.69 3.42 4.60
N ILE A 27 -5.83 2.83 4.98
CA ILE A 27 -7.09 3.57 5.16
C ILE A 27 -6.95 4.64 6.24
N ILE A 28 -6.36 4.28 7.40
CA ILE A 28 -6.14 5.22 8.49
C ILE A 28 -5.21 6.36 8.04
N ALA A 29 -4.15 6.06 7.29
CA ALA A 29 -3.22 7.06 6.76
C ALA A 29 -3.91 8.05 5.79
N ILE A 30 -4.84 7.56 4.96
CA ILE A 30 -5.63 8.42 4.06
C ILE A 30 -6.59 9.30 4.86
N ALA A 31 -7.33 8.71 5.82
CA ALA A 31 -8.23 9.47 6.68
C ALA A 31 -7.48 10.54 7.49
N ALA A 32 -6.34 10.16 8.09
CA ALA A 32 -5.48 11.05 8.85
C ALA A 32 -4.96 12.22 7.99
N ALA A 33 -4.53 11.95 6.76
CA ALA A 33 -4.11 13.01 5.86
C ALA A 33 -5.24 14.00 5.54
N PHE A 34 -6.45 13.51 5.33
CA PHE A 34 -7.61 14.36 5.06
C PHE A 34 -7.94 15.25 6.26
N PHE A 35 -8.06 14.66 7.46
CA PHE A 35 -8.32 15.44 8.69
C PHE A 35 -7.21 16.43 9.01
N THR A 36 -5.94 16.05 8.80
CA THR A 36 -4.79 16.92 9.04
C THR A 36 -4.75 18.08 8.04
N SER A 37 -5.07 17.82 6.77
CA SER A 37 -5.16 18.83 5.72
C SER A 37 -6.25 19.87 6.00
N ILE A 38 -7.37 19.47 6.62
CA ILE A 38 -8.43 20.39 7.06
C ILE A 38 -7.93 21.30 8.19
N LYS A 39 -7.17 20.73 9.14
CA LYS A 39 -6.72 21.43 10.35
C LYS A 39 -5.49 22.31 10.12
N MET A 40 -4.69 22.06 9.09
CA MET A 40 -3.52 22.87 8.73
C MET A 40 -3.92 24.11 7.91
N SER A 41 -3.50 25.31 8.34
CA SER A 41 -3.71 26.54 7.57
C SER A 41 -2.69 26.73 6.46
N HIS A 42 -1.45 26.26 6.66
CA HIS A 42 -0.33 26.29 5.71
C HIS A 42 0.12 24.87 5.33
N PHE A 43 0.59 24.68 4.09
CA PHE A 43 1.10 23.41 3.56
C PHE A 43 0.11 22.22 3.62
N LYS A 44 -1.17 22.46 3.28
CA LYS A 44 -2.22 21.43 3.19
C LYS A 44 -1.87 20.23 2.30
N TRP A 45 -0.90 20.37 1.39
CA TRP A 45 -0.41 19.30 0.53
C TRP A 45 0.55 18.33 1.24
N LEU A 46 1.24 18.77 2.30
CA LEU A 46 2.22 17.97 3.04
C LEU A 46 1.65 16.64 3.59
N PRO A 47 0.50 16.62 4.29
CA PRO A 47 -0.07 15.36 4.78
C PRO A 47 -0.39 14.38 3.64
N HIS A 48 -0.79 14.89 2.47
CA HIS A 48 -1.06 14.05 1.30
C HIS A 48 0.21 13.45 0.70
N VAL A 49 1.32 14.20 0.64
CA VAL A 49 2.62 13.69 0.19
C VAL A 49 3.15 12.60 1.12
N VAL A 50 3.03 12.81 2.44
CA VAL A 50 3.44 11.81 3.43
C VAL A 50 2.64 10.51 3.26
N THR A 51 1.32 10.60 3.12
CA THR A 51 0.47 9.43 2.87
C THR A 51 0.79 8.77 1.54
N PHE A 52 1.09 9.54 0.50
CA PHE A 52 1.53 8.99 -0.80
C PHE A 52 2.81 8.16 -0.66
N VAL A 53 3.82 8.68 0.04
CA VAL A 53 5.08 7.95 0.28
C VAL A 53 4.82 6.71 1.14
N SER A 54 3.96 6.82 2.16
CA SER A 54 3.57 5.68 2.99
C SER A 54 2.93 4.57 2.16
N LEU A 55 1.96 4.92 1.31
CA LEU A 55 1.29 3.98 0.40
C LEU A 55 2.29 3.34 -0.58
N ALA A 56 3.23 4.10 -1.13
CA ALA A 56 4.27 3.56 -2.01
C ALA A 56 5.19 2.55 -1.30
N CYS A 57 5.40 2.71 0.01
CA CYS A 57 6.22 1.80 0.82
C CYS A 57 5.45 0.55 1.30
N SER A 58 4.12 0.60 1.36
CA SER A 58 3.28 -0.49 1.86
C SER A 58 3.47 -1.86 1.17
N PRO A 59 3.70 -1.99 -0.15
CA PRO A 59 3.97 -3.28 -0.77
C PRO A 59 5.29 -3.90 -0.30
N VAL A 60 6.29 -3.06 -0.04
CA VAL A 60 7.59 -3.51 0.50
C VAL A 60 7.42 -4.03 1.91
N LEU A 61 6.67 -3.30 2.75
CA LEU A 61 6.38 -3.73 4.11
C LEU A 61 5.53 -5.00 4.15
N ALA A 62 4.54 -5.13 3.27
CA ALA A 62 3.76 -6.35 3.12
C ALA A 62 4.64 -7.53 2.71
N GLY A 63 5.59 -7.32 1.80
CA GLY A 63 6.57 -8.33 1.40
C GLY A 63 7.38 -8.84 2.57
N ILE A 64 7.92 -7.93 3.39
CA ILE A 64 8.69 -8.28 4.58
C ILE A 64 7.85 -9.06 5.61
N LEU A 65 6.57 -8.72 5.76
CA LEU A 65 5.70 -9.34 6.76
C LEU A 65 5.11 -10.68 6.32
N ALA A 66 4.77 -10.81 5.04
CA ALA A 66 3.95 -11.90 4.51
C ALA A 66 4.74 -12.95 3.72
N LEU A 67 5.89 -12.59 3.12
CA LEU A 67 6.67 -13.56 2.36
C LEU A 67 7.46 -14.47 3.31
N PRO A 68 7.49 -15.79 3.05
CA PRO A 68 8.35 -16.70 3.78
C PRO A 68 9.82 -16.36 3.53
N TYR A 69 10.65 -16.53 4.57
CA TYR A 69 12.09 -16.47 4.40
C TYR A 69 12.57 -17.71 3.66
N VAL A 70 12.84 -17.59 2.37
CA VAL A 70 13.42 -18.68 1.55
C VAL A 70 14.94 -18.49 1.48
N PRO A 71 15.73 -19.50 1.88
CA PRO A 71 17.19 -19.50 1.73
C PRO A 71 17.61 -19.26 0.27
N PRO A 72 18.73 -18.57 0.01
CA PRO A 72 19.14 -18.16 -1.34
C PRO A 72 19.50 -19.35 -2.27
N ASP A 73 19.67 -20.54 -1.71
CA ASP A 73 19.88 -21.81 -2.40
C ASP A 73 18.58 -22.48 -2.87
N GLU A 74 17.42 -21.98 -2.45
CA GLU A 74 16.10 -22.46 -2.86
C GLU A 74 15.33 -21.42 -3.68
N SER A 75 14.61 -21.89 -4.71
CA SER A 75 13.74 -21.02 -5.49
C SER A 75 12.42 -20.81 -4.77
N PRO A 76 11.89 -19.58 -4.70
CA PRO A 76 10.53 -19.33 -4.23
C PRO A 76 9.53 -20.18 -5.02
N GLY A 77 8.53 -20.71 -4.31
CA GLY A 77 7.48 -21.52 -4.92
C GLY A 77 6.60 -20.70 -5.89
N PRO A 78 6.00 -21.34 -6.92
CA PRO A 78 5.02 -20.67 -7.76
C PRO A 78 3.83 -20.19 -6.90
N GLY A 79 3.57 -18.88 -6.88
CA GLY A 79 2.46 -18.31 -6.12
C GLY A 79 2.87 -17.48 -4.90
N ASP A 80 4.12 -17.55 -4.45
CA ASP A 80 4.56 -16.94 -3.18
C ASP A 80 4.35 -15.41 -3.15
N GLY A 81 4.55 -14.75 -4.28
CA GLY A 81 4.30 -13.31 -4.44
C GLY A 81 2.84 -12.91 -4.69
N PHE A 82 1.90 -13.84 -4.88
CA PHE A 82 0.53 -13.48 -5.26
C PHE A 82 -0.21 -12.72 -4.16
N VAL A 83 0.12 -12.95 -2.89
CA VAL A 83 -0.49 -12.22 -1.77
C VAL A 83 -0.20 -10.71 -1.83
N LEU A 84 0.92 -10.33 -2.46
CA LEU A 84 1.30 -8.94 -2.66
C LEU A 84 0.51 -8.25 -3.76
N LEU A 85 -0.12 -8.99 -4.69
CA LEU A 85 -0.93 -8.38 -5.76
C LEU A 85 -2.08 -7.55 -5.21
N SER A 86 -2.70 -7.98 -4.10
CA SER A 86 -3.75 -7.22 -3.44
C SER A 86 -3.24 -5.87 -2.92
N VAL A 87 -2.06 -5.87 -2.28
CA VAL A 87 -1.43 -4.65 -1.76
C VAL A 87 -0.95 -3.74 -2.90
N VAL A 88 -0.36 -4.31 -3.95
CA VAL A 88 0.04 -3.57 -5.15
C VAL A 88 -1.17 -2.97 -5.84
N GLY A 89 -2.28 -3.70 -5.96
CA GLY A 89 -3.53 -3.23 -6.54
C GLY A 89 -4.13 -2.06 -5.75
N GLU A 90 -4.14 -2.15 -4.42
CA GLU A 90 -4.59 -1.07 -3.55
C GLU A 90 -3.74 0.19 -3.72
N VAL A 91 -2.42 0.04 -3.71
CA VAL A 91 -1.49 1.16 -3.88
C VAL A 91 -1.63 1.78 -5.27
N ALA A 92 -1.74 0.97 -6.32
CA ALA A 92 -1.97 1.45 -7.67
C ALA A 92 -3.29 2.24 -7.79
N ALA A 93 -4.38 1.74 -7.18
CA ALA A 93 -5.66 2.45 -7.15
C ALA A 93 -5.57 3.79 -6.40
N CYS A 94 -4.88 3.82 -5.25
CA CYS A 94 -4.68 5.05 -4.49
C CYS A 94 -3.83 6.08 -5.25
N LEU A 95 -2.73 5.64 -5.87
CA LEU A 95 -1.86 6.47 -6.72
C LEU A 95 -2.64 7.03 -7.90
N PHE A 96 -3.44 6.21 -8.57
CA PHE A 96 -4.29 6.62 -9.68
C PHE A 96 -5.29 7.70 -9.25
N GLY A 97 -5.91 7.55 -8.08
CA GLY A 97 -6.77 8.57 -7.49
C GLY A 97 -6.05 9.91 -7.28
N TYR A 98 -4.83 9.88 -6.73
CA TYR A 98 -4.02 11.09 -6.57
C TYR A 98 -3.65 11.75 -7.89
N VAL A 99 -3.28 10.97 -8.91
CA VAL A 99 -2.99 11.49 -10.26
C VAL A 99 -4.23 12.13 -10.87
N LEU A 100 -5.40 11.49 -10.80
CA LEU A 100 -6.66 12.05 -11.30
C LEU A 100 -6.99 13.39 -10.63
N VAL A 101 -6.87 13.47 -9.31
CA VAL A 101 -7.08 14.73 -8.57
C VAL A 101 -6.09 15.80 -9.03
N GLY A 102 -4.82 15.45 -9.19
CA GLY A 102 -3.79 16.35 -9.71
C GLY A 102 -4.12 16.88 -11.11
N VAL A 103 -4.55 16.00 -12.02
CA VAL A 103 -4.96 16.34 -13.39
C VAL A 103 -6.17 17.28 -13.38
N VAL A 104 -7.20 16.97 -12.59
CA VAL A 104 -8.40 17.84 -12.46
C VAL A 104 -8.02 19.23 -11.94
N LEU A 105 -7.14 19.30 -10.95
CA LEU A 105 -6.66 20.58 -10.41
C LEU A 105 -5.85 21.36 -11.47
N ALA A 106 -4.99 20.68 -12.23
CA ALA A 106 -4.22 21.30 -13.31
C ALA A 106 -5.15 21.91 -14.40
N PHE A 107 -6.15 21.16 -14.85
CA PHE A 107 -7.14 21.66 -15.81
C PHE A 107 -8.01 22.80 -15.27
N ARG A 108 -8.39 22.76 -13.99
CA ARG A 108 -9.13 23.86 -13.35
C ARG A 108 -8.30 25.13 -13.21
N SER A 109 -7.00 24.99 -12.96
CA SER A 109 -6.06 26.12 -12.87
C SER A 109 -5.84 26.78 -14.24
N GLY A 110 -5.78 25.98 -15.31
CA GLY A 110 -5.68 26.47 -16.69
C GLY A 110 -6.91 27.20 -17.22
N ARG A 111 -8.11 26.92 -16.68
CA ARG A 111 -9.39 27.55 -17.10
C ARG A 111 -9.68 28.88 -16.39
N ARG A 112 -8.84 29.31 -15.45
CA ARG A 112 -8.96 30.60 -14.72
C ARG A 112 -8.03 31.70 -15.23
N ARG A 113 -7.25 31.44 -16.28
CA ARG A 113 -6.55 32.47 -17.07
C ARG A 113 -7.32 32.72 -18.35
#